data_AF-A0A2H0P8G1-F1
#
_entry.id   AF-A0A2H0P8G1-F1
#
_cell.length_a   1.000
_cell.length_b   1.000
_cell.length_c   1.000
_cell.angle_alpha   90.00
_cell.angle_beta   90.00
_cell.angle_gamma   90.00
#
_symmetry.space_group_name_H-M   'P 1'
#
loop_
_entity.id
_entity.type
_entity.pdbx_description
1 polymer ?
#
loop_
_entity_poly.entity_id
_entity_poly.type
_entity_poly.pdbx_seq_one_letter_code
_entity_poly.pdbx_strand_id
1 'polypeptide(L)'
;MCVCVAGHTKSKEAAIKKLFDHQMHTDNFFTPSDVPCETCHVNDQYEWKNMDRQGCHKCHNAKEPIMPATDPCTMCHDKYRVKPANHKVNWRLEHKTPAQANSQECRACHKERFCIKCHEERNYIMLDMHKRNYKYFHSIDARLDPKKCDRCHTVSYCTSCHTNPRIK
;
A
#
# COMPACT_ATOMS: atom_id res chain seq x y z
N MET A 1 -9.61 32.88 -22.07
CA MET A 1 -10.39 31.88 -22.83
C MET A 1 -9.42 30.78 -23.26
N CYS A 2 -9.38 29.67 -22.54
CA CYS A 2 -8.48 28.56 -22.84
C CYS A 2 -9.19 27.60 -23.80
N VAL A 3 -8.67 27.39 -25.01
CA VAL A 3 -9.28 26.52 -26.01
C VAL A 3 -8.52 25.20 -26.02
N CYS A 4 -9.13 24.14 -25.48
CA CYS A 4 -8.56 22.80 -25.51
C CYS A 4 -8.76 22.17 -26.90
N VAL A 5 -7.66 21.85 -27.60
CA VAL A 5 -7.70 21.17 -28.88
C VAL A 5 -7.88 19.67 -28.65
N ALA A 6 -9.06 19.15 -29.00
CA ALA A 6 -9.35 17.72 -28.98
C ALA A 6 -8.59 16.99 -30.10
N GLY A 7 -7.77 15.98 -29.77
CA GLY A 7 -7.08 15.21 -30.80
C GLY A 7 -6.32 13.96 -30.35
N HIS A 8 -6.86 12.81 -30.80
CA HIS A 8 -6.16 11.58 -31.22
C HIS A 8 -5.93 10.42 -30.22
N THR A 9 -6.19 9.23 -30.79
CA THR A 9 -6.44 7.90 -30.22
C THR A 9 -5.22 6.98 -30.28
N LYS A 10 -4.85 6.27 -29.19
CA LYS A 10 -4.21 4.94 -29.23
C LYS A 10 -4.58 4.07 -28.01
N SER A 11 -4.73 2.76 -28.27
CA SER A 11 -5.56 1.78 -27.55
C SER A 11 -5.09 1.29 -26.16
N LYS A 12 -3.99 1.80 -25.60
CA LYS A 12 -3.61 1.58 -24.18
C LYS A 12 -3.77 2.84 -23.31
N GLU A 13 -3.98 3.99 -23.93
CA GLU A 13 -4.14 5.31 -23.30
C GLU A 13 -5.62 5.63 -23.01
N ALA A 14 -6.53 4.80 -23.51
CA ALA A 14 -7.96 4.98 -23.36
C ALA A 14 -8.44 4.88 -21.90
N ALA A 15 -7.78 4.08 -21.04
CA ALA A 15 -8.27 3.82 -19.68
C ALA A 15 -8.35 5.09 -18.82
N ILE A 16 -7.28 5.88 -18.72
CA ILE A 16 -7.27 7.12 -17.93
C ILE A 16 -8.13 8.20 -18.60
N LYS A 17 -8.08 8.34 -19.93
CA LYS A 17 -8.95 9.26 -20.69
C LYS A 17 -10.45 8.95 -20.54
N LYS A 18 -10.82 7.70 -20.25
CA LYS A 18 -12.21 7.29 -20.00
C LYS A 18 -12.65 7.56 -18.57
N LEU A 19 -11.71 7.76 -17.65
CA LEU A 19 -11.95 7.91 -16.22
C LEU A 19 -11.79 9.35 -15.73
N PHE A 20 -10.95 10.15 -16.37
CA PHE A 20 -10.77 11.57 -16.06
C PHE A 20 -11.52 12.43 -17.08
N ASP A 21 -12.54 13.13 -16.60
CA ASP A 21 -13.32 14.10 -17.36
C ASP A 21 -12.90 15.52 -16.95
N HIS A 22 -12.21 16.23 -17.84
CA HIS A 22 -11.71 17.57 -17.58
C HIS A 22 -12.84 18.57 -17.36
N GLN A 23 -13.95 18.43 -18.10
CA GLN A 23 -15.10 19.33 -17.99
C GLN A 23 -15.81 19.12 -16.66
N MET A 24 -15.96 17.87 -16.22
CA MET A 24 -16.47 17.57 -14.89
C MET A 24 -15.62 18.25 -13.80
N HIS A 25 -14.29 18.19 -13.88
CA HIS A 25 -13.42 18.82 -12.88
C HIS A 25 -13.44 20.36 -12.93
N THR A 26 -13.51 20.99 -14.11
CA THR A 26 -13.48 22.46 -14.23
C THR A 26 -14.84 23.15 -14.11
N ASP A 27 -15.92 22.45 -14.43
CA ASP A 27 -17.25 23.05 -14.51
C ASP A 27 -18.11 22.68 -13.29
N ASN A 28 -17.91 21.49 -12.71
CA ASN A 28 -18.78 20.97 -11.65
C ASN A 28 -18.13 20.90 -10.26
N PHE A 29 -16.80 20.88 -10.16
CA PHE A 29 -16.10 20.71 -8.87
C PHE A 29 -15.12 21.83 -8.54
N PHE A 30 -14.38 22.35 -9.52
CA PHE A 30 -13.33 23.34 -9.26
C PHE A 30 -13.32 24.42 -10.33
N THR A 31 -13.35 25.69 -9.92
CA THR A 31 -13.06 26.78 -10.85
C THR A 31 -11.54 27.02 -10.94
N PRO A 32 -11.01 27.64 -12.02
CA PRO A 32 -9.60 28.04 -12.07
C PRO A 32 -9.15 28.97 -10.93
N SER A 33 -10.11 29.59 -10.23
CA SER A 33 -9.89 30.41 -9.04
C SER A 33 -9.60 29.59 -7.80
N ASP A 34 -10.20 28.40 -7.68
CA ASP A 34 -10.09 27.51 -6.52
C ASP A 34 -8.97 26.48 -6.70
N VAL A 35 -8.80 25.97 -7.92
CA VAL A 35 -7.73 25.04 -8.29
C VAL A 35 -7.06 25.54 -9.57
N PRO A 36 -5.90 26.19 -9.45
CA PRO A 36 -5.14 26.67 -10.61
C PRO A 36 -4.75 25.52 -11.55
N CYS A 37 -4.64 25.79 -12.84
CA CYS A 37 -4.30 24.81 -13.88
C CYS A 37 -2.97 24.08 -13.57
N GLU A 38 -2.03 24.80 -12.97
CA GLU A 38 -0.69 24.35 -12.58
C GLU A 38 -0.73 23.28 -11.48
N THR A 39 -1.88 23.10 -10.82
CA THR A 39 -2.09 22.00 -9.87
C THR A 39 -1.99 20.65 -10.57
N CYS A 40 -2.38 20.60 -11.84
CA CYS A 40 -2.40 19.40 -12.66
C CYS A 40 -1.39 19.46 -13.81
N HIS A 41 -1.11 20.65 -14.37
CA HIS A 41 -0.21 20.82 -15.52
C HIS A 41 1.15 21.39 -15.12
N VAL A 42 2.23 20.86 -15.71
CA VAL A 42 3.58 21.37 -15.45
C VAL A 42 3.98 22.38 -16.54
N ASN A 43 4.48 23.55 -16.13
CA ASN A 43 5.10 24.57 -17.00
C ASN A 43 4.24 25.04 -18.20
N ASP A 44 2.96 25.37 -17.97
CA ASP A 44 2.02 25.79 -19.03
C ASP A 44 1.86 24.80 -20.20
N GLN A 45 2.29 23.55 -19.99
CA GLN A 45 2.09 22.50 -20.98
C GLN A 45 0.76 21.81 -20.72
N TYR A 46 -0.25 22.28 -21.44
CA TYR A 46 -1.63 21.76 -21.39
C TYR A 46 -1.80 20.43 -22.14
N GLU A 47 -0.72 19.72 -22.44
CA GLU A 47 -0.77 18.36 -22.95
C GLU A 47 -0.93 17.34 -21.82
N TRP A 48 -1.89 16.42 -21.97
CA TRP A 48 -2.18 15.35 -21.00
C TRP A 48 -0.95 14.48 -20.64
N LYS A 49 0.05 14.42 -21.53
CA LYS A 49 1.29 13.65 -21.34
C LYS A 49 2.16 14.23 -20.24
N ASN A 50 2.04 15.53 -19.98
CA ASN A 50 2.89 16.31 -19.08
C ASN A 50 2.14 16.74 -17.81
N MET A 51 1.00 16.10 -17.54
CA MET A 51 0.24 16.29 -16.31
C MET A 51 0.97 15.68 -15.11
N ASP A 52 1.07 16.42 -14.00
CA ASP A 52 1.49 15.88 -12.72
C ASP A 52 0.40 14.97 -12.15
N ARG A 53 0.65 13.66 -12.23
CA ARG A 53 -0.29 12.64 -11.73
C ARG A 53 -0.43 12.70 -10.20
N GLN A 54 0.49 13.34 -9.48
CA GLN A 54 0.34 13.57 -8.04
C GLN A 54 -0.73 14.62 -7.74
N GLY A 55 -1.09 15.47 -8.71
CA GLY A 55 -2.21 16.40 -8.60
C GLY A 55 -3.51 15.71 -8.19
N CYS A 56 -3.79 14.52 -8.74
CA CYS A 56 -4.97 13.73 -8.38
C CYS A 56 -5.03 13.38 -6.88
N HIS A 57 -3.90 13.08 -6.25
CA HIS A 57 -3.84 12.69 -4.85
C HIS A 57 -4.10 13.84 -3.89
N LYS A 58 -3.90 15.11 -4.31
CA LYS A 58 -4.15 16.27 -3.45
C LYS A 58 -5.59 16.32 -2.94
N CYS A 59 -6.55 15.89 -3.77
CA CYS A 59 -7.96 15.89 -3.41
C CYS A 59 -8.50 14.49 -3.13
N HIS A 60 -8.17 13.48 -3.96
CA HIS A 60 -8.77 12.14 -3.82
C HIS A 60 -8.12 11.26 -2.75
N ASN A 61 -6.92 11.63 -2.26
CA ASN A 61 -6.23 10.94 -1.16
C ASN A 61 -6.13 11.83 0.10
N ALA A 62 -6.95 12.89 0.16
CA ALA A 62 -7.07 13.73 1.35
C ALA A 62 -7.84 13.00 2.46
N LYS A 63 -7.73 13.50 3.70
CA LYS A 63 -8.46 12.95 4.86
C LYS A 63 -9.99 13.03 4.67
N GLU A 64 -10.46 14.06 3.98
CA GLU A 64 -11.88 14.31 3.70
C GLU A 64 -12.05 14.67 2.21
N PRO A 65 -12.06 13.67 1.31
CA PRO A 65 -12.16 13.91 -0.12
C PRO A 65 -13.59 14.27 -0.53
N ILE A 66 -13.74 15.30 -1.38
CA ILE A 66 -15.05 15.74 -1.95
C ILE A 66 -15.72 14.60 -2.73
N MET A 67 -14.90 13.80 -3.41
CA MET A 67 -15.27 12.51 -3.98
C MET A 67 -14.17 11.52 -3.61
N PRO A 68 -14.34 10.72 -2.54
CA PRO A 68 -13.39 9.66 -2.25
C PRO A 68 -13.30 8.78 -3.49
N ALA A 69 -12.07 8.44 -3.90
CA ALA A 69 -11.92 7.25 -4.72
C ALA A 69 -12.50 6.13 -3.86
N THR A 70 -13.71 5.66 -4.20
CA THR A 70 -14.38 4.58 -3.49
C THR A 70 -13.50 3.36 -3.70
N ASP A 71 -12.59 3.15 -2.75
CA ASP A 71 -11.61 2.06 -2.64
C ASP A 71 -11.80 0.99 -3.72
N PRO A 72 -11.17 1.17 -4.88
CA PRO A 72 -9.72 0.99 -4.98
C PRO A 72 -8.95 2.11 -5.69
N CYS A 73 -7.68 2.29 -5.31
CA CYS A 73 -6.64 2.95 -6.12
C CYS A 73 -6.65 2.41 -7.57
N THR A 74 -7.18 1.20 -7.79
CA THR A 74 -7.33 0.58 -9.09
C THR A 74 -8.38 1.19 -10.01
N MET A 75 -9.20 2.14 -9.52
CA MET A 75 -9.98 3.00 -10.41
C MET A 75 -9.05 3.72 -11.37
N CYS A 76 -7.98 4.35 -10.85
CA CYS A 76 -6.98 5.02 -11.67
C CYS A 76 -5.78 4.13 -12.02
N HIS A 77 -5.48 3.13 -11.17
CA HIS A 77 -4.29 2.27 -11.27
C HIS A 77 -4.65 0.80 -11.53
N ASP A 78 -4.95 0.45 -12.77
CA ASP A 78 -5.34 -0.93 -13.13
C ASP A 78 -4.30 -1.98 -12.67
N LYS A 79 -4.78 -2.79 -11.70
CA LYS A 79 -4.34 -4.03 -11.03
C LYS A 79 -2.86 -4.27 -10.68
N TYR A 80 -1.87 -3.60 -11.28
CA TYR A 80 -0.44 -3.93 -11.09
C TYR A 80 0.55 -2.76 -11.21
N ARG A 81 0.10 -1.50 -11.27
CA ARG A 81 0.98 -0.39 -11.66
C ARG A 81 1.51 0.52 -10.56
N VAL A 82 0.98 0.47 -9.34
CA VAL A 82 1.57 1.21 -8.22
C VAL A 82 2.49 0.28 -7.45
N LYS A 83 3.69 0.12 -8.00
CA LYS A 83 4.77 -0.62 -7.38
C LYS A 83 5.90 0.36 -7.09
N PRO A 84 6.09 0.79 -5.83
CA PRO A 84 7.18 1.70 -5.50
C PRO A 84 8.53 1.10 -5.85
N ALA A 85 9.54 1.96 -6.10
CA ALA A 85 10.86 1.52 -6.56
C ALA A 85 11.57 0.56 -5.59
N ASN A 86 11.21 0.58 -4.30
CA ASN A 86 11.76 -0.32 -3.28
C ASN A 86 11.17 -1.74 -3.33
N HIS A 87 10.06 -1.99 -4.04
CA HIS A 87 9.44 -3.31 -4.15
C HIS A 87 10.21 -4.23 -5.11
N LYS A 88 11.50 -4.45 -4.89
CA LYS A 88 12.34 -5.29 -5.77
C LYS A 88 11.99 -6.78 -5.64
N VAL A 89 12.60 -7.63 -6.46
CA VAL A 89 12.32 -9.10 -6.47
C VAL A 89 12.52 -9.73 -5.09
N ASN A 90 13.49 -9.24 -4.33
CA ASN A 90 13.86 -9.65 -2.97
C ASN A 90 13.09 -8.92 -1.85
N TRP A 91 12.06 -8.13 -2.17
CA TRP A 91 11.28 -7.37 -1.18
C TRP A 91 10.78 -8.22 -0.01
N ARG A 92 10.41 -9.49 -0.27
CA ARG A 92 9.97 -10.41 0.79
C ARG A 92 11.00 -10.58 1.91
N LEU A 93 12.30 -10.48 1.61
CA LEU A 93 13.39 -10.57 2.59
C LEU A 93 13.80 -9.19 3.14
N GLU A 94 13.66 -8.14 2.34
CA GLU A 94 14.18 -6.81 2.68
C GLU A 94 13.15 -5.88 3.33
N HIS A 95 11.85 -6.18 3.22
CA HIS A 95 10.80 -5.29 3.71
C HIS A 95 10.81 -5.08 5.23
N LYS A 96 11.50 -5.95 5.99
CA LYS A 96 11.62 -5.84 7.45
C LYS A 96 12.18 -4.47 7.87
N THR A 97 13.29 -4.04 7.27
CA THR A 97 13.97 -2.79 7.62
C THR A 97 13.07 -1.55 7.40
N PRO A 98 12.48 -1.33 6.21
CA PRO A 98 11.57 -0.21 6.01
C PRO A 98 10.26 -0.36 6.80
N ALA A 99 9.75 -1.58 7.02
CA ALA A 99 8.55 -1.77 7.86
C ALA A 99 8.81 -1.40 9.34
N GLN A 100 10.02 -1.68 9.85
CA GLN A 100 10.45 -1.26 11.19
C GLN A 100 10.70 0.24 11.27
N ALA A 101 11.23 0.85 10.22
CA ALA A 101 11.48 2.29 10.17
C ALA A 101 10.18 3.09 10.10
N ASN A 102 9.25 2.73 9.21
CA ASN A 102 7.99 3.44 9.03
C ASN A 102 6.87 2.57 8.43
N SER A 103 6.21 1.77 9.26
CA SER A 103 5.07 0.94 8.83
C SER A 103 3.88 1.73 8.26
N GLN A 104 3.76 3.01 8.61
CA GLN A 104 2.65 3.89 8.20
C GLN A 104 2.67 4.10 6.68
N GLU A 105 3.84 4.16 6.05
CA GLU A 105 3.97 4.32 4.60
C GLU A 105 3.36 3.15 3.82
N CYS A 106 3.44 1.94 4.37
CA CYS A 106 2.83 0.77 3.75
C CYS A 106 1.30 0.90 3.71
N ARG A 107 0.70 1.56 4.72
CA ARG A 107 -0.76 1.72 4.83
C ARG A 107 -1.35 2.68 3.81
N ALA A 108 -0.53 3.45 3.10
CA ALA A 108 -0.98 4.24 1.97
C ALA A 108 -1.52 3.38 0.81
N CYS A 109 -1.02 2.14 0.69
CA CYS A 109 -1.41 1.22 -0.40
C CYS A 109 -1.89 -0.14 0.10
N HIS A 110 -1.45 -0.60 1.27
CA HIS A 110 -1.71 -1.94 1.80
C HIS A 110 -2.61 -1.88 3.04
N LYS A 111 -3.62 -2.76 3.05
CA LYS A 111 -4.45 -3.00 4.24
C LYS A 111 -3.75 -3.98 5.19
N GLU A 112 -4.14 -3.98 6.47
CA GLU A 112 -3.59 -4.88 7.50
C GLU A 112 -3.57 -6.36 7.07
N ARG A 113 -4.61 -6.79 6.35
CA ARG A 113 -4.71 -8.15 5.80
C ARG A 113 -3.52 -8.60 4.94
N PHE A 114 -2.78 -7.66 4.35
CA PHE A 114 -1.60 -7.98 3.55
C PHE A 114 -0.41 -8.40 4.43
N CYS A 115 -0.30 -7.82 5.63
CA CYS A 115 0.73 -8.14 6.61
C CYS A 115 0.48 -9.55 7.17
N ILE A 116 -0.73 -9.79 7.67
CA ILE A 116 -1.10 -11.05 8.34
C ILE A 116 -1.01 -12.26 7.41
N LYS A 117 -1.27 -12.08 6.11
CA LYS A 117 -1.16 -13.16 5.12
C LYS A 117 0.22 -13.85 5.12
N CYS A 118 1.29 -13.14 5.45
CA CYS A 118 2.61 -13.77 5.58
C CYS A 118 3.06 -13.88 7.04
N HIS A 119 2.69 -12.94 7.90
CA HIS A 119 3.17 -12.87 9.28
C HIS A 119 2.38 -13.74 10.27
N GLU A 120 1.18 -14.21 9.91
CA GLU A 120 0.42 -15.21 10.66
C GLU A 120 0.43 -16.61 10.00
N GLU A 121 0.65 -16.68 8.68
CA GLU A 121 0.68 -17.95 7.97
C GLU A 121 1.96 -18.74 8.28
N ARG A 122 1.79 -19.96 8.83
CA ARG A 122 2.87 -20.91 9.11
C ARG A 122 3.41 -21.63 7.86
N ASN A 123 2.89 -21.28 6.68
CA ASN A 123 3.17 -21.96 5.41
C ASN A 123 4.48 -21.51 4.75
N TYR A 124 5.03 -20.39 5.20
CA TYR A 124 6.31 -19.88 4.70
C TYR A 124 7.43 -20.22 5.68
N ILE A 125 8.56 -20.66 5.13
CA ILE A 125 9.79 -20.82 5.93
C ILE A 125 10.30 -19.40 6.23
N MET A 126 9.73 -18.78 7.24
CA MET A 126 10.20 -17.52 7.80
C MET A 126 11.41 -17.84 8.67
N LEU A 127 12.60 -17.96 8.04
CA LEU A 127 13.87 -18.25 8.73
C LEU A 127 14.19 -17.22 9.83
N ASP A 128 13.61 -16.03 9.74
CA ASP A 128 13.85 -14.91 10.66
C ASP A 128 13.01 -14.94 11.94
N MET A 129 11.88 -15.65 11.97
CA MET A 129 11.07 -15.72 13.19
C MET A 129 11.58 -16.82 14.09
N HIS A 130 11.53 -18.07 13.61
CA HIS A 130 12.06 -19.23 14.31
C HIS A 130 12.55 -20.27 13.30
N LYS A 131 13.73 -20.86 13.53
CA LYS A 131 14.20 -22.00 12.74
C LYS A 131 13.30 -23.23 12.99
N ARG A 132 13.30 -24.21 12.08
CA ARG A 132 12.49 -25.45 12.25
C ARG A 132 12.76 -26.19 13.57
N ASN A 133 13.97 -26.09 14.10
CA ASN A 133 14.40 -26.70 15.36
C ASN A 133 14.22 -25.79 16.58
N TYR A 134 13.49 -24.67 16.46
CA TYR A 134 13.33 -23.72 17.56
C TYR A 134 12.69 -24.31 18.81
N LYS A 135 11.86 -25.36 18.69
CA LYS A 135 11.32 -26.11 19.85
C LYS A 135 12.43 -26.55 20.82
N TYR A 136 13.63 -26.84 20.36
CA TYR A 136 14.74 -27.25 21.22
C TYR A 136 15.49 -26.10 21.91
N PHE A 137 15.32 -24.86 21.43
CA PHE A 137 16.09 -23.70 21.89
C PHE A 137 15.21 -22.58 22.48
N HIS A 138 13.89 -22.64 22.30
CA HIS A 138 12.96 -21.62 22.77
C HIS A 138 13.00 -21.42 24.29
N SER A 139 13.49 -22.41 25.05
CA SER A 139 13.65 -22.31 26.50
C SER A 139 14.61 -21.21 26.92
N ILE A 140 15.65 -20.94 26.14
CA ILE A 140 16.61 -19.84 26.40
C ILE A 140 15.89 -18.51 26.23
N ASP A 141 15.19 -18.37 25.11
CA ASP A 141 14.47 -17.16 24.73
C ASP A 141 13.29 -16.84 25.65
N ALA A 142 12.51 -17.85 26.02
CA ALA A 142 11.36 -17.71 26.92
C ALA A 142 11.77 -17.39 28.36
N ARG A 143 12.98 -17.78 28.78
CA ARG A 143 13.55 -17.38 30.07
C ARG A 143 14.04 -15.94 30.09
N LEU A 144 14.59 -15.46 28.98
CA LEU A 144 15.10 -14.09 28.86
C LEU A 144 13.97 -13.07 28.80
N ASP A 145 12.98 -13.30 27.93
CA ASP A 145 11.82 -12.43 27.79
C ASP A 145 10.65 -13.23 27.21
N PRO A 146 9.73 -13.75 28.04
CA PRO A 146 8.57 -14.48 27.56
C PRO A 146 7.55 -13.58 26.85
N LYS A 147 7.52 -12.27 27.14
CA LYS A 147 6.53 -11.34 26.55
C LYS A 147 6.76 -11.11 25.06
N LYS A 148 7.98 -11.34 24.56
CA LYS A 148 8.26 -11.26 23.11
C LYS A 148 7.46 -12.27 22.29
N CYS A 149 7.08 -13.39 22.91
CA CYS A 149 6.29 -14.44 22.29
C CYS A 149 4.84 -13.99 22.08
N ASP A 150 4.31 -13.15 22.99
CA ASP A 150 2.90 -12.71 23.01
C ASP A 150 2.49 -11.87 21.79
N ARG A 151 3.49 -11.39 21.02
CA ARG A 151 3.26 -10.68 19.75
C ARG A 151 2.63 -11.56 18.69
N CYS A 152 2.90 -12.87 18.72
CA CYS A 152 2.40 -13.82 17.72
C CYS A 152 1.79 -15.08 18.35
N HIS A 153 2.16 -15.43 19.58
CA HIS A 153 1.71 -16.62 20.28
C HIS A 153 0.84 -16.25 21.48
N THR A 154 -0.36 -16.81 21.57
CA THR A 154 -1.20 -16.66 22.76
C THR A 154 -0.73 -17.58 23.89
N VAL A 155 -1.13 -17.27 25.13
CA VAL A 155 -0.84 -18.14 26.29
C VAL A 155 -1.32 -19.59 26.07
N SER A 156 -2.43 -19.77 25.35
CA SER A 156 -2.95 -21.10 25.00
C SER A 156 -1.94 -21.94 24.20
N TYR A 157 -1.13 -21.32 23.35
CA TYR A 157 -0.06 -21.98 22.60
C TYR A 157 0.99 -22.59 23.54
N CYS A 158 1.44 -21.82 24.54
CA CYS A 158 2.39 -22.29 25.54
C CYS A 158 1.81 -23.46 26.34
N THR A 159 0.55 -23.31 26.79
CA THR A 159 -0.10 -24.35 27.59
C THR A 159 -0.30 -25.64 26.82
N SER A 160 -0.48 -25.62 25.49
CA SER A 160 -0.71 -26.84 24.70
C SER A 160 0.36 -27.93 24.89
N CYS A 161 1.61 -27.55 25.15
CA CYS A 161 2.70 -28.47 25.47
C CYS A 161 3.07 -28.46 26.96
N HIS A 162 3.02 -27.32 27.63
CA HIS A 162 3.48 -27.17 29.01
C HIS A 162 2.48 -27.62 30.08
N THR A 163 1.22 -27.92 29.71
CA THR A 163 0.23 -28.52 30.63
C THR A 163 0.07 -30.03 30.45
N ASN A 164 0.67 -30.64 29.43
CA ASN A 164 0.60 -32.08 29.19
C ASN A 164 1.98 -32.74 29.32
N PRO A 165 2.27 -33.48 30.41
CA PRO A 165 3.57 -34.13 30.63
C PRO A 165 3.92 -35.24 29.62
N ARG A 166 3.02 -35.56 28.66
CA ARG A 166 3.23 -36.61 27.65
C ARG A 166 3.67 -36.12 26.27
N ILE A 167 3.70 -34.81 26.02
CA ILE A 167 4.19 -34.27 24.74
C ILE A 167 5.70 -34.01 24.87
N LYS A 168 6.50 -35.05 24.59
CA LYS A 168 7.94 -34.91 24.31
C LYS A 168 8.14 -34.42 22.88
#